data_AF-A0A6V7KWZ4-F1
#
_entry.id   AF-A0A6V7KWZ4-F1
#
_cell.length_a   1.000
_cell.length_b   1.000
_cell.length_c   1.000
_cell.angle_alpha   90.00
_cell.angle_beta   90.00
_cell.angle_gamma   90.00
#
_symmetry.space_group_name_H-M   'P 1'
#
loop_
_entity.id
_entity.type
_entity.pdbx_description
1 polymer ?
#
loop_
_entity_poly.entity_id
_entity_poly.type
_entity_poly.pdbx_seq_one_letter_code
_entity_poly.pdbx_strand_id
1 'polypeptide(L)'
;MPLEFTAFGEKFDLNLSPNKHLLAPYFQVWRHESANSIHEAPELSRPRDCHYIHQNEKSTAAVSVCDNGINGLILLDNVTLEISPIEAESNGTNGIPHFIKRSHVTPLEYFLSERKFAPANIEKASSISSAELTIELAVFFDEPGYRLFAPFFKNDEHQMRDMLLAYINAIQALYYHPSLGKRINIALVRLDLMKSQPSALPHFNGQREKLLDSFCQYAADNNPKEDDHPNHWDMALYVSALDFYADENGQRNGVTMGLATVSGVCYHQYSCVIAEFGVTNQWGKPYPSAGFTSVYIAAHEIGH
;
A
#
# COMPACT_ATOMS: atom_id res chain seq x y z
N MET A 1 5.28 3.85 22.29
CA MET A 1 6.67 4.26 21.96
C MET A 1 6.62 5.73 21.57
N PRO A 2 7.12 6.65 22.40
CA PRO A 2 7.23 8.04 21.98
C PRO A 2 8.28 8.18 20.88
N LEU A 3 7.98 8.96 19.84
CA LEU A 3 8.93 9.35 18.80
C LEU A 3 8.93 10.88 18.71
N GLU A 4 10.03 11.49 19.13
CA GLU A 4 10.24 12.93 19.11
C GLU A 4 11.36 13.28 18.14
N PHE A 5 11.12 14.26 17.27
CA PHE A 5 12.15 14.78 16.37
C PHE A 5 11.85 16.23 15.98
N THR A 6 12.87 16.93 15.49
CA THR A 6 12.75 18.30 14.99
C THR A 6 13.09 18.32 13.51
N ALA A 7 12.20 18.87 12.69
CA ALA A 7 12.40 19.02 11.26
C ALA A 7 11.76 20.32 10.78
N PHE A 8 12.35 20.98 9.78
CA PHE A 8 11.82 22.22 9.19
C PHE A 8 11.50 23.34 10.19
N GLY A 9 12.21 23.39 11.34
CA GLY A 9 11.99 24.37 12.39
C GLY A 9 10.84 24.05 13.35
N GLU A 10 10.20 22.90 13.21
CA GLU A 10 9.07 22.44 14.04
C GLU A 10 9.44 21.18 14.83
N LYS A 11 8.89 21.04 16.04
CA LYS A 11 9.03 19.85 16.88
C LYS A 11 7.82 18.94 16.67
N PHE A 12 8.08 17.67 16.38
CA PHE A 12 7.08 16.62 16.25
C PHE A 12 7.17 15.68 17.43
N ASP A 13 6.01 15.33 17.99
CA ASP A 13 5.87 14.40 19.11
C ASP A 13 4.76 13.41 18.76
N LEU A 14 5.15 12.16 18.49
CA LEU A 14 4.25 11.09 18.08
C LEU A 14 4.19 10.05 19.19
N ASN A 15 2.99 9.85 19.73
CA ASN A 15 2.71 8.73 20.62
C ASN A 15 2.34 7.50 19.77
N LEU A 16 3.31 6.62 19.52
CA LEU A 16 3.13 5.44 18.68
C LEU A 16 2.63 4.24 19.49
N SER A 17 1.64 3.54 18.98
CA SER A 17 1.17 2.25 19.47
C SER A 17 1.37 1.15 18.43
N PRO A 18 1.67 -0.10 18.81
CA PRO A 18 1.75 -1.20 17.85
C PRO A 18 0.46 -1.34 17.05
N ASN A 19 0.56 -1.51 15.73
CA ASN A 19 -0.62 -1.76 14.89
C ASN A 19 -1.02 -3.24 14.97
N LYS A 20 -1.87 -3.57 15.93
CA LYS A 20 -2.36 -4.94 16.16
C LYS A 20 -3.36 -5.43 15.11
N HIS A 21 -3.86 -4.55 14.24
CA HIS A 21 -4.84 -4.90 13.21
C HIS A 21 -4.19 -5.16 11.84
N LEU A 22 -2.90 -4.85 11.68
CA LEU A 22 -2.22 -4.93 10.39
C LEU A 22 -2.28 -6.33 9.76
N LEU A 23 -2.21 -7.38 10.58
CA LEU A 23 -2.20 -8.77 10.15
C LEU A 23 -3.44 -9.48 10.68
N ALA A 24 -4.11 -10.22 9.80
CA ALA A 24 -5.17 -11.12 10.21
C ALA A 24 -4.59 -12.34 10.98
N PRO A 25 -5.39 -13.02 11.82
CA PRO A 25 -4.93 -14.17 12.60
C PRO A 25 -4.31 -15.31 11.79
N TYR A 26 -4.75 -15.48 10.54
CA TYR A 26 -4.29 -16.52 9.61
C TYR A 26 -3.49 -15.95 8.45
N PHE A 27 -2.80 -14.82 8.65
CA PHE A 27 -1.95 -14.20 7.62
C PHE A 27 -0.99 -15.22 6.98
N GLN A 28 -1.02 -15.31 5.66
CA GLN A 28 -0.17 -16.21 4.88
C GLN A 28 0.60 -15.47 3.78
N VAL A 29 1.86 -15.87 3.60
CA VAL A 29 2.69 -15.44 2.47
C VAL A 29 2.81 -16.56 1.46
N TRP A 30 2.61 -16.24 0.19
CA TRP A 30 2.72 -17.16 -0.94
C TRP A 30 3.80 -16.67 -1.90
N ARG A 31 4.47 -17.62 -2.57
CA ARG A 31 5.58 -17.34 -3.49
C ARG A 31 5.30 -17.99 -4.85
N HIS A 32 5.42 -17.22 -5.92
CA HIS A 32 5.33 -17.72 -7.29
C HIS A 32 6.73 -17.88 -7.87
N GLU A 33 7.30 -19.09 -7.78
CA GLU A 33 8.66 -19.40 -8.25
C GLU A 33 8.74 -19.48 -9.78
N SER A 34 7.64 -19.85 -10.44
CA SER A 34 7.51 -19.86 -11.89
C SER A 34 6.06 -19.62 -12.30
N ALA A 35 5.80 -19.40 -13.58
CA ALA A 35 4.49 -19.05 -14.11
C ALA A 35 3.33 -20.01 -13.73
N ASN A 36 3.63 -21.25 -13.34
CA ASN A 36 2.62 -22.24 -12.93
C ASN A 36 2.91 -22.87 -11.56
N SER A 37 3.86 -22.33 -10.79
CA SER A 37 4.30 -22.92 -9.52
C SER A 37 4.17 -21.90 -8.40
N ILE A 38 3.19 -22.11 -7.55
CA ILE A 38 2.93 -21.32 -6.34
C ILE A 38 3.07 -22.23 -5.12
N HIS A 39 3.73 -21.73 -4.07
CA HIS A 39 3.88 -22.41 -2.79
C HIS A 39 3.72 -21.43 -1.65
N GLU A 40 3.17 -21.89 -0.53
CA GLU A 40 3.18 -21.12 0.71
C GLU A 40 4.63 -20.96 1.20
N ALA A 41 4.94 -19.81 1.81
CA ALA A 41 6.21 -19.47 2.45
C ALA A 41 5.98 -19.24 3.96
N PRO A 42 5.84 -20.31 4.77
CA PRO A 42 5.53 -20.20 6.19
C PRO A 42 6.58 -19.40 6.99
N GLU A 43 7.84 -19.43 6.56
CA GLU A 43 8.95 -18.67 7.15
C GLU A 43 8.73 -17.15 7.07
N LEU A 44 7.97 -16.67 6.09
CA LEU A 44 7.64 -15.26 5.92
C LEU A 44 6.36 -14.87 6.66
N SER A 45 5.49 -15.84 6.98
CA SER A 45 4.13 -15.61 7.50
C SER A 45 4.07 -15.23 8.99
N ARG A 46 5.22 -15.14 9.68
CA ARG A 46 5.33 -14.69 11.09
C ARG A 46 6.34 -13.55 11.21
N PRO A 47 6.01 -12.35 10.71
CA PRO A 47 6.85 -11.17 10.89
C PRO A 47 6.96 -10.78 12.36
N ARG A 48 7.95 -9.93 12.67
CA ARG A 48 8.09 -9.33 14.01
C ARG A 48 7.06 -8.20 14.17
N ASP A 49 6.62 -7.97 15.39
CA ASP A 49 5.78 -6.81 15.73
C ASP A 49 6.61 -5.51 15.74
N CYS A 50 6.84 -4.94 14.56
CA CYS A 50 7.67 -3.75 14.36
C CYS A 50 6.97 -2.61 13.61
N HIS A 51 5.66 -2.73 13.39
CA HIS A 51 4.82 -1.69 12.78
C HIS A 51 3.96 -0.99 13.82
N TYR A 52 3.99 0.33 13.78
CA TYR A 52 3.35 1.20 14.74
C TYR A 52 2.50 2.26 14.02
N ILE A 53 1.50 2.73 14.72
CA ILE A 53 0.56 3.77 14.28
C ILE A 53 0.47 4.86 15.34
N HIS A 54 0.21 6.09 14.89
CA HIS A 54 -0.16 7.23 15.71
C HIS A 54 -1.46 7.81 15.19
N GLN A 55 -2.32 8.26 16.10
CA GLN A 55 -3.53 8.99 15.76
C GLN A 55 -3.84 9.99 16.88
N ASN A 56 -4.11 11.23 16.50
CA ASN A 56 -4.70 12.25 17.35
C ASN A 56 -5.70 13.08 16.51
N GLU A 57 -6.22 14.18 17.05
CA GLU A 57 -7.21 15.03 16.36
C GLU A 57 -6.68 15.75 15.10
N LYS A 58 -5.36 15.86 14.94
CA LYS A 58 -4.66 16.67 13.93
C LYS A 58 -3.69 15.89 13.04
N SER A 59 -3.35 14.66 13.42
CA SER A 59 -2.37 13.87 12.68
C SER A 59 -2.56 12.38 12.83
N THR A 60 -2.17 11.68 11.78
CA THR A 60 -1.92 10.24 11.81
C THR A 60 -0.50 9.94 11.37
N ALA A 61 0.05 8.82 11.82
CA ALA A 61 1.32 8.35 11.30
C ALA A 61 1.36 6.82 11.28
N ALA A 62 2.20 6.31 10.39
CA ALA A 62 2.60 4.92 10.32
C ALA A 62 4.12 4.85 10.37
N VAL A 63 4.65 4.03 11.26
CA VAL A 63 6.10 3.90 11.46
C VAL A 63 6.47 2.43 11.49
N SER A 64 7.52 2.06 10.77
CA SER A 64 8.16 0.75 10.76
C SER A 64 9.56 0.86 11.34
N VAL A 65 9.87 -0.01 12.30
CA VAL A 65 11.20 -0.15 12.93
C VAL A 65 11.75 -1.57 12.75
N CYS A 66 11.35 -2.23 11.67
CA CYS A 66 11.75 -3.61 11.39
C CYS A 66 13.23 -3.70 11.06
N ASP A 67 13.78 -2.72 10.34
CA ASP A 67 15.18 -2.71 9.95
C ASP A 67 16.05 -1.88 10.91
N ASN A 68 17.31 -1.70 10.54
CA ASN A 68 18.23 -0.77 11.18
C ASN A 68 17.81 0.67 10.85
N GLY A 69 16.76 1.17 11.51
CA GLY A 69 16.26 2.52 11.31
C GLY A 69 14.78 2.70 11.57
N ILE A 70 14.26 3.82 11.11
CA ILE A 70 12.85 4.19 11.20
C ILE A 70 12.42 4.58 9.80
N ASN A 71 11.46 3.86 9.25
CA ASN A 71 10.74 4.24 8.05
C ASN A 71 9.35 4.69 8.47
N GLY A 72 8.82 5.77 7.92
CA GLY A 72 7.48 6.18 8.31
C GLY A 72 6.87 7.29 7.48
N LEU A 73 5.55 7.34 7.52
CA LEU A 73 4.71 8.36 6.93
C LEU A 73 3.95 9.09 8.04
N ILE A 74 3.98 10.41 8.02
CA ILE A 74 3.27 11.26 8.98
C ILE A 74 2.38 12.21 8.19
N LEU A 75 1.09 12.11 8.45
CA LEU A 75 0.02 12.85 7.83
C LEU A 75 -0.38 13.98 8.78
N LEU A 76 -0.13 15.21 8.36
CA LEU A 76 -0.54 16.43 9.05
C LEU A 76 -1.57 17.15 8.16
N ASP A 77 -2.28 18.14 8.71
CA ASP A 77 -3.36 18.85 8.02
C ASP A 77 -3.04 19.30 6.57
N ASN A 78 -1.81 19.79 6.34
CA ASN A 78 -1.44 20.41 5.06
C ASN A 78 -0.15 19.84 4.44
N VAL A 79 0.55 18.95 5.15
CA VAL A 79 1.83 18.42 4.70
C VAL A 79 1.96 16.96 5.11
N THR A 80 2.65 16.20 4.28
CA THR A 80 3.07 14.85 4.62
C THR A 80 4.56 14.84 4.86
N LEU A 81 4.99 14.19 5.93
CA LEU A 81 6.39 13.91 6.18
C LEU A 81 6.67 12.44 5.91
N GLU A 82 7.77 12.17 5.24
CA GLU A 82 8.33 10.83 5.06
C GLU A 82 9.68 10.78 5.79
N ILE A 83 9.86 9.78 6.63
CA ILE A 83 11.09 9.51 7.38
C ILE A 83 11.69 8.23 6.83
N SER A 84 12.98 8.24 6.51
CA SER A 84 13.71 7.04 6.07
C SER A 84 15.15 7.07 6.58
N PRO A 85 15.77 5.91 6.87
CA PRO A 85 17.17 5.85 7.25
C PRO A 85 18.07 6.16 6.05
N ILE A 86 19.23 6.76 6.32
CA ILE A 86 20.28 6.98 5.33
C ILE A 86 21.26 5.81 5.44
N GLU A 87 21.43 5.05 4.36
CA GLU A 87 22.47 4.03 4.26
C GLU A 87 23.85 4.70 4.23
N ALA A 88 24.47 4.84 5.40
CA ALA A 88 25.86 5.21 5.53
C ALA A 88 26.66 4.00 6.03
N GLU A 89 27.86 3.79 5.48
CA GLU A 89 28.84 2.90 6.09
C GLU A 89 29.10 3.39 7.53
N SER A 90 28.55 2.66 8.49
CA SER A 90 28.60 2.98 9.92
C SER A 90 30.03 2.84 10.45
N ASN A 91 30.86 3.83 10.18
CA ASN A 91 32.13 4.04 10.86
C ASN A 91 31.87 4.83 12.17
N GLY A 92 31.24 4.18 13.14
CA GLY A 92 31.33 4.59 14.55
C GLY A 92 30.23 5.52 15.06
N THR A 93 29.50 4.99 16.05
CA THR A 93 28.98 5.67 17.26
C THR A 93 28.22 7.00 17.11
N ASN A 94 26.93 6.92 16.75
CA ASN A 94 25.78 7.48 17.50
C ASN A 94 24.52 7.51 16.61
N GLY A 95 23.71 6.45 16.70
CA GLY A 95 22.44 6.35 15.99
C GLY A 95 22.57 6.18 14.48
N ILE A 96 21.44 5.96 13.83
CA ILE A 96 21.32 5.87 12.37
C ILE A 96 20.75 7.21 11.92
N PRO A 97 21.42 7.95 11.01
CA PRO A 97 20.89 9.19 10.49
C PRO A 97 19.65 8.94 9.64
N HIS A 98 18.67 9.85 9.69
CA HIS A 98 17.43 9.78 8.92
C HIS A 98 17.29 10.99 7.98
N PHE A 99 16.75 10.74 6.80
CA PHE A 99 16.26 11.78 5.90
C PHE A 99 14.78 12.04 6.19
N ILE A 100 14.41 13.32 6.28
CA ILE A 100 13.02 13.73 6.45
C ILE A 100 12.62 14.55 5.22
N LYS A 101 11.70 14.01 4.44
CA LYS A 101 11.15 14.66 3.26
C LYS A 101 9.80 15.26 3.61
N ARG A 102 9.58 16.52 3.24
CA ARG A 102 8.28 17.19 3.34
C ARG A 102 7.65 17.27 1.96
N SER A 103 6.46 16.70 1.83
CA SER A 103 5.63 16.82 0.64
C SER A 103 4.47 17.75 0.95
N HIS A 104 4.33 18.82 0.16
CA HIS A 104 3.19 19.75 0.22
C HIS A 104 1.99 19.25 -0.57
N VAL A 105 1.98 17.96 -0.99
CA VAL A 105 0.83 17.36 -1.65
C VAL A 105 -0.32 17.42 -0.66
N THR A 106 -1.13 18.46 -0.79
CA THR A 106 -2.45 18.46 -0.19
C THR A 106 -3.19 17.31 -0.85
N PRO A 107 -3.94 16.48 -0.10
CA PRO A 107 -4.78 15.45 -0.71
C PRO A 107 -5.61 16.05 -1.86
N LEU A 108 -6.06 17.31 -1.68
CA LEU A 108 -6.82 18.06 -2.67
C LEU A 108 -6.10 18.29 -4.01
N GLU A 109 -4.80 18.61 -4.04
CA GLU A 109 -4.07 18.78 -5.32
C GLU A 109 -3.90 17.46 -6.08
N TYR A 110 -3.79 16.33 -5.38
CA TYR A 110 -3.81 14.99 -5.98
C TYR A 110 -5.20 14.65 -6.52
N PHE A 111 -6.26 14.91 -5.73
CA PHE A 111 -7.65 14.64 -6.11
C PHE A 111 -8.19 15.54 -7.24
N LEU A 112 -7.62 16.73 -7.46
CA LEU A 112 -8.06 17.66 -8.52
C LEU A 112 -7.53 17.30 -9.92
N SER A 113 -6.55 16.39 -10.00
CA SER A 113 -6.01 15.87 -11.27
C SER A 113 -7.02 14.98 -12.01
N GLU A 114 -7.93 14.33 -11.28
CA GLU A 114 -8.99 13.50 -11.85
C GLU A 114 -10.32 14.28 -11.83
N ARG A 115 -10.76 14.74 -13.01
CA ARG A 115 -11.92 15.64 -13.11
C ARG A 115 -13.25 14.95 -12.77
N LYS A 116 -13.99 15.62 -11.89
CA LYS A 116 -15.46 15.65 -11.69
C LYS A 116 -16.12 14.39 -11.15
N PHE A 117 -15.94 14.15 -9.85
CA PHE A 117 -17.03 13.58 -9.07
C PHE A 117 -18.22 14.55 -9.09
N ALA A 118 -19.32 14.13 -9.73
CA ALA A 118 -20.61 14.71 -9.42
C ALA A 118 -20.93 14.34 -7.95
N PRO A 119 -21.36 15.27 -7.10
CA PRO A 119 -21.79 14.92 -5.75
C PRO A 119 -22.99 13.98 -5.90
N ALA A 120 -22.78 12.70 -5.65
CA ALA A 120 -23.89 11.80 -5.39
C ALA A 120 -24.62 12.37 -4.17
N ASN A 121 -25.95 12.48 -4.24
CA ASN A 121 -26.75 12.71 -3.05
C ASN A 121 -26.51 11.53 -2.12
N ILE A 122 -25.56 11.68 -1.19
CA ILE A 122 -25.37 10.75 -0.09
C ILE A 122 -26.60 10.93 0.79
N GLU A 123 -27.64 10.16 0.50
CA GLU A 123 -28.64 9.86 1.51
C GLU A 123 -27.85 9.36 2.72
N LYS A 124 -27.90 10.13 3.82
CA LYS A 124 -27.27 9.74 5.08
C LYS A 124 -27.83 8.36 5.42
N ALA A 125 -27.05 7.32 5.15
CA ALA A 125 -27.39 5.96 5.50
C ALA A 125 -27.71 5.94 6.99
N SER A 126 -28.99 5.70 7.28
CA SER A 126 -29.55 5.66 8.61
C SER A 126 -28.76 4.68 9.48
N SER A 127 -28.24 5.16 10.61
CA SER A 127 -27.77 4.36 11.75
C SER A 127 -27.00 3.08 11.42
N ILE A 128 -25.94 3.18 10.60
CA ILE A 128 -24.95 2.09 10.51
C ILE A 128 -24.27 2.00 11.88
N SER A 129 -24.27 0.80 12.46
CA SER A 129 -23.81 0.50 13.82
C SER A 129 -22.46 1.15 14.16
N SER A 130 -22.21 1.42 15.45
CA SER A 130 -20.93 1.91 15.97
C SER A 130 -19.79 0.87 15.90
N ALA A 131 -19.97 -0.22 15.14
CA ALA A 131 -18.94 -1.23 14.97
C ALA A 131 -17.77 -0.66 14.15
N GLU A 132 -16.56 -0.98 14.57
CA GLU A 132 -15.36 -0.71 13.77
C GLU A 132 -15.46 -1.50 12.46
N LEU A 133 -15.20 -0.83 11.34
CA LEU A 133 -15.17 -1.48 10.02
C LEU A 133 -13.78 -2.07 9.82
N THR A 134 -13.69 -3.26 9.23
CA THR A 134 -12.45 -3.91 8.85
C THR A 134 -12.55 -4.32 7.39
N ILE A 135 -11.47 -4.13 6.63
CA ILE A 135 -11.27 -4.65 5.28
C ILE A 135 -10.21 -5.75 5.36
N GLU A 136 -10.58 -6.97 5.00
CA GLU A 136 -9.67 -8.08 4.81
C GLU A 136 -8.97 -7.94 3.45
N LEU A 137 -7.66 -7.68 3.46
CA LEU A 137 -6.90 -7.34 2.27
C LEU A 137 -5.98 -8.49 1.87
N ALA A 138 -5.98 -8.85 0.58
CA ALA A 138 -4.95 -9.65 -0.05
C ALA A 138 -4.05 -8.78 -0.93
N VAL A 139 -2.73 -8.86 -0.77
CA VAL A 139 -1.76 -8.06 -1.53
C VAL A 139 -0.97 -8.95 -2.46
N PHE A 140 -0.83 -8.53 -3.71
CA PHE A 140 -0.10 -9.24 -4.76
C PHE A 140 1.02 -8.34 -5.27
N PHE A 141 2.26 -8.66 -4.92
CA PHE A 141 3.44 -7.92 -5.35
C PHE A 141 4.07 -8.61 -6.56
N ASP A 142 4.05 -7.91 -7.69
CA ASP A 142 4.27 -8.54 -8.99
C ASP A 142 5.73 -8.79 -9.37
N GLU A 143 5.95 -9.49 -10.49
CA GLU A 143 7.30 -9.82 -10.97
C GLU A 143 8.17 -8.58 -11.26
N PRO A 144 7.67 -7.55 -11.97
CA PRO A 144 8.36 -6.26 -12.09
C PRO A 144 8.76 -5.66 -10.73
N GLY A 145 7.84 -5.62 -9.76
CA GLY A 145 8.09 -5.13 -8.41
C GLY A 145 9.15 -5.96 -7.69
N TYR A 146 9.00 -7.29 -7.68
CA TYR A 146 9.96 -8.20 -7.08
C TYR A 146 11.36 -7.98 -7.67
N ARG A 147 11.48 -7.91 -9.00
CA ARG A 147 12.77 -7.68 -9.68
C ARG A 147 13.38 -6.33 -9.37
N LEU A 148 12.56 -5.29 -9.26
CA LEU A 148 13.03 -3.96 -8.91
C LEU A 148 13.59 -3.94 -7.49
N PHE A 149 12.87 -4.51 -6.52
CA PHE A 149 13.17 -4.37 -5.10
C PHE A 149 14.12 -5.44 -4.53
N ALA A 150 14.15 -6.65 -5.09
CA ALA A 150 14.99 -7.73 -4.56
C ALA A 150 16.49 -7.36 -4.45
N PRO A 151 17.13 -6.70 -5.44
CA PRO A 151 18.53 -6.29 -5.32
C PRO A 151 18.80 -5.32 -4.17
N PHE A 152 17.88 -4.38 -3.90
CA PHE A 152 18.02 -3.43 -2.80
C PHE A 152 18.06 -4.14 -1.44
N PHE A 153 17.26 -5.19 -1.28
CA PHE A 153 17.25 -6.01 -0.07
C PHE A 153 18.22 -7.18 -0.11
N LYS A 154 19.19 -7.21 -1.04
CA LYS A 154 20.16 -8.31 -1.21
C LYS A 154 19.47 -9.68 -1.37
N ASN A 155 18.29 -9.69 -1.98
CA ASN A 155 17.39 -10.83 -2.16
C ASN A 155 16.84 -11.43 -0.85
N ASP A 156 16.82 -10.65 0.23
CA ASP A 156 16.18 -11.03 1.48
C ASP A 156 14.67 -10.74 1.42
N GLU A 157 13.88 -11.81 1.25
CA GLU A 157 12.42 -11.72 1.20
C GLU A 157 11.80 -11.32 2.55
N HIS A 158 12.49 -11.46 3.68
CA HIS A 158 12.00 -10.93 4.96
C HIS A 158 11.97 -9.41 4.94
N GLN A 159 13.01 -8.76 4.42
CA GLN A 159 13.05 -7.30 4.28
C GLN A 159 12.05 -6.81 3.23
N MET A 160 11.88 -7.54 2.11
CA MET A 160 10.85 -7.22 1.12
C MET A 160 9.44 -7.31 1.71
N ARG A 161 9.14 -8.38 2.47
CA ARG A 161 7.88 -8.50 3.21
C ARG A 161 7.71 -7.34 4.18
N ASP A 162 8.73 -7.00 4.98
CA ASP A 162 8.64 -5.93 5.98
C ASP A 162 8.44 -4.54 5.31
N MET A 163 9.00 -4.32 4.12
CA MET A 163 8.71 -3.14 3.29
C MET A 163 7.22 -3.09 2.88
N LEU A 164 6.67 -4.20 2.38
CA LEU A 164 5.27 -4.26 1.96
C LEU A 164 4.32 -4.10 3.16
N LEU A 165 4.65 -4.67 4.31
CA LEU A 165 3.90 -4.45 5.55
C LEU A 165 3.98 -2.99 6.02
N ALA A 166 5.14 -2.34 5.87
CA ALA A 166 5.27 -0.90 6.14
C ALA A 166 4.42 -0.07 5.18
N TYR A 167 4.33 -0.46 3.91
CA TYR A 167 3.47 0.16 2.90
C TYR A 167 1.98 0.04 3.28
N ILE A 168 1.50 -1.14 3.65
CA ILE A 168 0.11 -1.34 4.11
C ILE A 168 -0.17 -0.61 5.42
N ASN A 169 0.79 -0.59 6.35
CA ASN A 169 0.67 0.19 7.58
C ASN A 169 0.55 1.70 7.29
N ALA A 170 1.24 2.20 6.26
CA ALA A 170 1.12 3.59 5.83
C ALA A 170 -0.23 3.91 5.16
N ILE A 171 -0.79 2.98 4.37
CA ILE A 171 -2.18 3.06 3.89
C ILE A 171 -3.15 3.13 5.08
N GLN A 172 -2.96 2.29 6.10
CA GLN A 172 -3.80 2.29 7.31
C GLN A 172 -3.83 3.67 8.01
N ALA A 173 -2.72 4.42 8.02
CA ALA A 173 -2.70 5.76 8.60
C ALA A 173 -3.60 6.76 7.85
N LEU A 174 -3.81 6.60 6.54
CA LEU A 174 -4.79 7.37 5.78
C LEU A 174 -6.22 7.01 6.18
N TYR A 175 -6.51 5.71 6.35
CA TYR A 175 -7.83 5.23 6.80
C TYR A 175 -8.15 5.48 8.28
N TYR A 176 -7.15 5.88 9.06
CA TYR A 176 -7.35 6.42 10.40
C TYR A 176 -7.36 7.95 10.44
N HIS A 177 -7.10 8.63 9.32
CA HIS A 177 -7.04 10.08 9.32
C HIS A 177 -8.41 10.67 9.72
N PRO A 178 -8.49 11.62 10.66
CA PRO A 178 -9.77 12.15 11.17
C PRO A 178 -10.70 12.70 10.08
N SER A 179 -10.13 13.19 8.97
CA SER A 179 -10.92 13.71 7.84
C SER A 179 -11.80 12.66 7.15
N LEU A 180 -11.52 11.36 7.32
CA LEU A 180 -12.36 10.29 6.76
C LEU A 180 -13.71 10.19 7.48
N GLY A 181 -13.80 10.68 8.73
CA GLY A 181 -15.02 10.67 9.53
C GLY A 181 -15.44 9.30 10.07
N LYS A 182 -14.81 8.22 9.61
CA LYS A 182 -14.92 6.86 10.16
C LYS A 182 -13.56 6.20 10.20
N ARG A 183 -13.38 5.34 11.20
CA ARG A 183 -12.21 4.48 11.32
C ARG A 183 -12.47 3.19 10.54
N ILE A 184 -11.55 2.86 9.64
CA ILE A 184 -11.56 1.60 8.88
C ILE A 184 -10.24 0.91 9.16
N ASN A 185 -10.29 -0.31 9.68
CA ASN A 185 -9.15 -1.17 9.89
C ASN A 185 -8.82 -1.91 8.58
N ILE A 186 -7.55 -2.12 8.28
CA ILE A 186 -7.06 -2.97 7.20
C ILE A 186 -6.34 -4.14 7.84
N ALA A 187 -6.84 -5.35 7.60
CA ALA A 187 -6.26 -6.59 8.07
C ALA A 187 -5.72 -7.39 6.88
N LEU A 188 -4.41 -7.53 6.80
CA LEU A 188 -3.77 -8.29 5.74
C LEU A 188 -3.95 -9.79 5.99
N VAL A 189 -4.69 -10.47 5.12
CA VAL A 189 -4.92 -11.92 5.17
C VAL A 189 -3.91 -12.70 4.34
N ARG A 190 -3.44 -12.10 3.24
CA ARG A 190 -2.61 -12.80 2.26
C ARG A 190 -1.62 -11.85 1.60
N LEU A 191 -0.39 -12.32 1.39
CA LEU A 191 0.64 -11.63 0.63
C LEU A 191 1.27 -12.57 -0.40
N ASP A 192 1.16 -12.23 -1.67
CA ASP A 192 1.80 -12.97 -2.76
C ASP A 192 3.05 -12.23 -3.24
N LEU A 193 4.19 -12.91 -3.20
CA LEU A 193 5.45 -12.45 -3.78
C LEU A 193 5.67 -13.18 -5.11
N MET A 194 5.53 -12.45 -6.23
CA MET A 194 5.68 -13.03 -7.55
C MET A 194 7.12 -12.90 -8.04
N LYS A 195 7.95 -13.95 -7.89
CA LYS A 195 9.27 -13.98 -8.54
C LYS A 195 9.16 -14.14 -10.06
N SER A 196 8.10 -14.79 -10.50
CA SER A 196 7.71 -14.97 -11.89
C SER A 196 6.23 -14.65 -12.02
N GLN A 197 5.86 -13.96 -13.09
CA GLN A 197 4.46 -13.65 -13.36
C GLN A 197 3.67 -14.95 -13.60
N PRO A 198 2.54 -15.18 -12.91
CA PRO A 198 1.67 -16.32 -13.17
C PRO A 198 1.11 -16.30 -14.60
N SER A 199 1.04 -17.45 -15.26
CA SER A 199 0.50 -17.55 -16.63
C SER A 199 -0.98 -17.18 -16.71
N ALA A 200 -1.72 -17.45 -15.62
CA ALA A 200 -3.12 -17.09 -15.45
C ALA A 200 -3.34 -15.59 -15.13
N LEU A 201 -2.27 -14.82 -14.91
CA LEU A 201 -2.30 -13.40 -14.61
C LEU A 201 -1.36 -12.62 -15.54
N PRO A 202 -1.67 -12.51 -16.84
CA PRO A 202 -0.92 -11.63 -17.73
C PRO A 202 -1.03 -10.17 -17.29
N HIS A 203 0.11 -9.49 -17.13
CA HIS A 203 0.17 -8.09 -16.69
C HIS A 203 0.11 -7.06 -17.85
N PHE A 204 0.03 -7.54 -19.10
CA PHE A 204 -0.09 -6.73 -20.33
C PHE A 204 0.88 -5.54 -20.46
N ASN A 205 2.09 -5.69 -19.91
CA ASN A 205 3.11 -4.64 -19.85
C ASN A 205 2.62 -3.31 -19.23
N GLY A 206 1.62 -3.33 -18.36
CA GLY A 206 1.08 -2.13 -17.71
C GLY A 206 -0.09 -1.47 -18.46
N GLN A 207 -0.68 -2.11 -19.49
CA GLN A 207 -1.95 -1.60 -20.03
C GLN A 207 -3.02 -1.74 -18.93
N ARG A 208 -3.45 -0.62 -18.37
CA ARG A 208 -4.14 -0.57 -17.06
C ARG A 208 -5.48 -1.31 -17.04
N GLU A 209 -6.27 -1.23 -18.11
CA GLU A 209 -7.61 -1.83 -18.18
C GLU A 209 -7.51 -3.36 -18.29
N LYS A 210 -6.65 -3.85 -19.18
CA LYS A 210 -6.41 -5.29 -19.35
C LYS A 210 -5.73 -5.90 -18.13
N LEU A 211 -4.83 -5.16 -17.49
CA LEU A 211 -4.19 -5.59 -16.25
C LEU A 211 -5.23 -5.69 -15.12
N LEU A 212 -6.09 -4.67 -14.94
CA LEU A 212 -7.16 -4.71 -13.95
C LEU A 212 -8.09 -5.91 -14.21
N ASP A 213 -8.62 -6.06 -15.42
CA ASP A 213 -9.54 -7.16 -15.77
C ASP A 213 -8.92 -8.54 -15.46
N SER A 214 -7.68 -8.74 -15.86
CA SER A 214 -6.92 -9.97 -15.62
C SER A 214 -6.66 -10.23 -14.15
N PHE A 215 -6.31 -9.19 -13.40
CA PHE A 215 -6.10 -9.28 -11.96
C PHE A 215 -7.38 -9.55 -11.19
N CYS A 216 -8.47 -8.87 -11.51
CA CYS A 216 -9.77 -9.09 -10.91
C CYS A 216 -10.24 -10.53 -11.11
N GLN A 217 -10.12 -11.06 -12.33
CA GLN A 217 -10.45 -12.44 -12.62
C GLN A 217 -9.56 -13.41 -11.83
N TYR A 218 -8.24 -13.19 -11.82
CA TYR A 218 -7.30 -14.02 -11.07
C TYR A 218 -7.57 -14.02 -9.56
N ALA A 219 -7.80 -12.84 -8.98
CA ALA A 219 -8.13 -12.69 -7.57
C ALA A 219 -9.45 -13.40 -7.26
N ALA A 220 -10.50 -13.18 -8.05
CA ALA A 220 -11.79 -13.84 -7.88
C ALA A 220 -11.69 -15.37 -7.95
N ASP A 221 -10.89 -15.92 -8.88
CA ASP A 221 -10.71 -17.37 -9.04
C ASP A 221 -9.94 -18.02 -7.87
N ASN A 222 -9.12 -17.25 -7.16
CA ASN A 222 -8.31 -17.73 -6.04
C ASN A 222 -8.86 -17.34 -4.66
N ASN A 223 -9.93 -16.55 -4.61
CA ASN A 223 -10.58 -16.14 -3.36
C ASN A 223 -11.66 -17.16 -2.95
N PRO A 224 -11.57 -17.77 -1.76
CA PRO A 224 -12.67 -18.54 -1.17
C PRO A 224 -13.98 -17.73 -1.21
N LYS A 225 -15.14 -18.38 -1.39
CA LYS A 225 -16.41 -17.66 -1.54
C LYS A 225 -17.06 -17.33 -0.20
N GLU A 226 -16.76 -18.14 0.80
CA GLU A 226 -17.31 -18.01 2.13
C GLU A 226 -16.52 -16.94 2.90
N ASP A 227 -17.22 -15.89 3.33
CA ASP A 227 -16.68 -14.75 4.08
C ASP A 227 -16.05 -15.14 5.43
N ASP A 228 -16.50 -16.26 6.02
CA ASP A 228 -15.92 -16.80 7.25
C ASP A 228 -14.68 -17.67 7.03
N HIS A 229 -14.27 -17.88 5.77
CA HIS A 229 -13.10 -18.67 5.46
C HIS A 229 -11.82 -17.88 5.83
N PRO A 230 -10.85 -18.47 6.54
CA PRO A 230 -9.67 -17.75 7.07
C PRO A 230 -8.75 -17.13 6.00
N ASN A 231 -8.88 -17.58 4.75
CA ASN A 231 -8.16 -17.06 3.58
C ASN A 231 -9.07 -16.28 2.62
N HIS A 232 -10.32 -15.99 3.00
CA HIS A 232 -11.15 -15.04 2.26
C HIS A 232 -10.53 -13.64 2.36
N TRP A 233 -10.71 -12.83 1.32
CA TRP A 233 -10.44 -11.41 1.37
C TRP A 233 -11.62 -10.61 0.82
N ASP A 234 -11.92 -9.50 1.49
CA ASP A 234 -12.86 -8.49 1.00
C ASP A 234 -12.32 -7.83 -0.27
N MET A 235 -11.02 -7.57 -0.33
CA MET A 235 -10.39 -6.84 -1.42
C MET A 235 -8.98 -7.35 -1.76
N ALA A 236 -8.65 -7.35 -3.05
CA ALA A 236 -7.33 -7.66 -3.56
C ALA A 236 -6.61 -6.39 -4.08
N LEU A 237 -5.35 -6.20 -3.70
CA LEU A 237 -4.50 -5.10 -4.15
C LEU A 237 -3.28 -5.64 -4.92
N TYR A 238 -3.18 -5.32 -6.20
CA TYR A 238 -2.02 -5.57 -7.03
C TYR A 238 -1.06 -4.39 -6.98
N VAL A 239 0.13 -4.63 -6.42
CA VAL A 239 1.18 -3.64 -6.25
C VAL A 239 2.25 -3.90 -7.31
N SER A 240 2.44 -2.95 -8.22
CA SER A 240 3.25 -3.14 -9.42
C SER A 240 4.31 -2.08 -9.64
N ALA A 241 5.49 -2.49 -10.10
CA ALA A 241 6.51 -1.54 -10.59
C ALA A 241 6.42 -1.28 -12.10
N LEU A 242 5.30 -1.59 -12.74
CA LEU A 242 5.02 -1.20 -14.13
C LEU A 242 4.53 0.23 -14.21
N ASP A 243 4.96 0.96 -15.24
CA ASP A 243 4.37 2.25 -15.64
C ASP A 243 3.02 1.99 -16.32
N PHE A 244 1.93 2.30 -15.62
CA PHE A 244 0.59 2.05 -16.09
C PHE A 244 0.21 3.02 -17.19
N TYR A 245 -0.43 2.52 -18.24
CA TYR A 245 -0.83 3.34 -19.38
C TYR A 245 -2.17 2.93 -19.98
N ALA A 246 -2.77 3.88 -20.67
CA ALA A 246 -3.88 3.67 -21.60
C ALA A 246 -3.50 4.09 -23.02
N ASP A 247 -4.11 3.47 -24.01
CA ASP A 247 -3.97 3.86 -25.41
C ASP A 247 -5.02 4.94 -25.72
N GLU A 248 -4.59 6.20 -25.81
CA GLU A 248 -5.46 7.32 -26.16
C GLU A 248 -5.01 7.90 -27.50
N ASN A 249 -5.89 7.83 -28.51
CA ASN A 249 -5.60 8.31 -29.88
C ASN A 249 -4.32 7.72 -30.51
N GLY A 250 -3.97 6.47 -30.17
CA GLY A 250 -2.77 5.79 -30.66
C GLY A 250 -1.47 6.21 -29.96
N GLN A 251 -1.55 6.96 -28.86
CA GLN A 251 -0.43 7.29 -28.00
C GLN A 251 -0.63 6.68 -26.61
N ARG A 252 0.48 6.27 -25.97
CA ARG A 252 0.45 5.83 -24.58
C ARG A 252 0.32 7.03 -23.66
N ASN A 253 -0.73 7.04 -22.85
CA ASN A 253 -0.95 8.01 -21.78
C ASN A 253 -0.72 7.33 -20.43
N GLY A 254 0.33 7.74 -19.70
CA GLY A 254 0.71 7.22 -18.38
C GLY A 254 0.38 8.15 -17.21
N VAL A 255 -0.74 8.86 -17.29
CA VAL A 255 -1.20 9.75 -16.20
C VAL A 255 -1.85 8.97 -15.06
N THR A 256 -2.41 7.79 -15.34
CA THR A 256 -3.15 6.99 -14.36
C THR A 256 -2.24 5.98 -13.67
N MET A 257 -2.01 6.20 -12.38
CA MET A 257 -1.07 5.42 -11.55
C MET A 257 -1.76 4.30 -10.76
N GLY A 258 -3.08 4.20 -10.85
CA GLY A 258 -3.90 3.19 -10.19
C GLY A 258 -5.24 3.04 -10.91
N LEU A 259 -5.93 1.94 -10.69
CA LEU A 259 -7.28 1.75 -11.24
C LEU A 259 -8.06 0.78 -10.37
N ALA A 260 -9.32 1.10 -10.12
CA ALA A 260 -10.30 0.24 -9.47
C ALA A 260 -11.69 0.39 -10.10
N THR A 261 -12.55 -0.61 -9.91
CA THR A 261 -13.98 -0.48 -10.22
C THR A 261 -14.71 0.22 -9.08
N VAL A 262 -15.45 1.28 -9.40
CA VAL A 262 -16.23 2.05 -8.42
C VAL A 262 -17.29 1.19 -7.75
N SER A 263 -17.34 1.24 -6.41
CA SER A 263 -18.31 0.48 -5.59
C SER A 263 -18.25 -1.04 -5.82
N GLY A 264 -17.06 -1.55 -6.19
CA GLY A 264 -16.82 -2.97 -6.49
C GLY A 264 -16.62 -3.87 -5.27
N VAL A 265 -16.36 -3.31 -4.09
CA VAL A 265 -15.90 -4.04 -2.88
C VAL A 265 -16.78 -5.23 -2.52
N CYS A 266 -18.10 -5.10 -2.56
CA CYS A 266 -19.02 -6.19 -2.17
C CYS A 266 -19.34 -7.15 -3.33
N TYR A 267 -18.70 -7.00 -4.49
CA TYR A 267 -18.87 -7.87 -5.64
C TYR A 267 -17.58 -8.64 -5.89
N HIS A 268 -17.63 -9.95 -5.69
CA HIS A 268 -16.47 -10.86 -5.80
C HIS A 268 -15.61 -10.70 -7.05
N GLN A 269 -16.20 -10.30 -8.18
CA GLN A 269 -15.50 -10.11 -9.47
C GLN A 269 -14.84 -8.73 -9.62
N TYR A 270 -15.16 -7.78 -8.73
CA TYR A 270 -14.81 -6.38 -8.84
C TYR A 270 -14.13 -5.84 -7.56
N SER A 271 -13.85 -6.70 -6.58
CA SER A 271 -13.17 -6.33 -5.34
C SER A 271 -11.65 -6.34 -5.49
N CYS A 272 -11.16 -5.60 -6.49
CA CYS A 272 -9.79 -5.62 -6.97
C CYS A 272 -9.30 -4.21 -7.28
N VAL A 273 -8.03 -3.95 -6.96
CA VAL A 273 -7.37 -2.67 -7.15
C VAL A 273 -5.99 -2.91 -7.74
N ILE A 274 -5.57 -2.09 -8.71
CA ILE A 274 -4.16 -2.04 -9.16
C ILE A 274 -3.54 -0.69 -8.77
N ALA A 275 -2.31 -0.70 -8.29
CA ALA A 275 -1.59 0.53 -7.93
C ALA A 275 -0.09 0.42 -8.25
N GLU A 276 0.47 1.51 -8.77
CA GLU A 276 1.90 1.66 -9.00
C GLU A 276 2.70 1.79 -7.70
N PHE A 277 3.88 1.18 -7.68
CA PHE A 277 4.84 1.24 -6.60
C PHE A 277 6.28 1.12 -7.13
N GLY A 278 7.11 2.11 -6.82
CA GLY A 278 8.51 2.17 -7.25
C GLY A 278 8.73 2.62 -8.70
N VAL A 279 7.70 3.14 -9.38
CA VAL A 279 7.83 3.55 -10.79
C VAL A 279 8.63 4.86 -10.89
N THR A 280 9.59 4.89 -11.81
CA THR A 280 10.33 6.09 -12.19
C THR A 280 10.05 6.42 -13.64
N ASN A 281 10.12 7.69 -14.01
CA ASN A 281 9.89 8.04 -15.41
C ASN A 281 11.04 7.56 -16.32
N GLN A 282 10.86 7.67 -17.63
CA GLN A 282 11.86 7.29 -18.65
C GLN A 282 13.26 7.95 -18.51
N TRP A 283 13.40 8.98 -17.67
CA TRP A 283 14.68 9.63 -17.36
C TRP A 283 15.24 9.24 -15.98
N GLY A 284 14.67 8.23 -15.34
CA GLY A 284 15.02 7.78 -13.99
C GLY A 284 14.67 8.78 -12.89
N LYS A 285 13.85 9.81 -13.18
CA LYS A 285 13.41 10.72 -12.13
C LYS A 285 12.30 10.05 -11.31
N PRO A 286 12.30 10.23 -9.98
CA PRO A 286 11.23 9.74 -9.13
C PRO A 286 9.88 10.24 -9.62
N TYR A 287 8.99 9.31 -9.95
CA TYR A 287 7.56 9.58 -10.14
C TYR A 287 6.89 9.67 -8.76
N PRO A 288 5.67 10.21 -8.60
CA PRO A 288 4.97 10.20 -7.31
C PRO A 288 4.82 8.79 -6.71
N SER A 289 4.80 7.75 -7.56
CA SER A 289 4.80 6.34 -7.16
C SER A 289 6.18 5.77 -6.80
N ALA A 290 7.29 6.51 -6.96
CA ALA A 290 8.66 6.03 -6.73
C ALA A 290 9.05 5.80 -5.26
N GLY A 291 8.18 6.10 -4.30
CA GLY A 291 8.46 6.00 -2.87
C GLY A 291 7.20 5.84 -2.04
N PHE A 292 7.28 6.08 -0.73
CA PHE A 292 6.14 5.89 0.18
C PHE A 292 4.94 6.79 -0.13
N THR A 293 5.07 7.80 -1.00
CA THR A 293 3.93 8.59 -1.48
C THR A 293 2.95 7.80 -2.36
N SER A 294 3.36 6.65 -2.90
CA SER A 294 2.46 5.70 -3.59
C SER A 294 1.29 5.22 -2.73
N VAL A 295 1.39 5.31 -1.41
CA VAL A 295 0.30 4.96 -0.46
C VAL A 295 -0.97 5.75 -0.72
N TYR A 296 -0.86 6.99 -1.22
CA TYR A 296 -2.00 7.81 -1.60
C TYR A 296 -2.72 7.27 -2.82
N ILE A 297 -1.99 6.66 -3.74
CA ILE A 297 -2.53 6.02 -4.93
C ILE A 297 -3.36 4.83 -4.50
N ALA A 298 -2.77 3.88 -3.77
CA ALA A 298 -3.49 2.71 -3.28
C ALA A 298 -4.69 3.09 -2.40
N ALA A 299 -4.55 4.05 -1.48
CA ALA A 299 -5.67 4.49 -0.65
C ALA A 299 -6.77 5.22 -1.45
N HIS A 300 -6.42 5.94 -2.52
CA HIS A 300 -7.40 6.54 -3.42
C HIS A 300 -8.21 5.47 -4.13
N GLU A 301 -7.53 4.50 -4.75
CA GLU A 301 -8.19 3.44 -5.51
C GLU A 301 -9.01 2.49 -4.64
N ILE A 302 -8.55 2.16 -3.41
CA ILE A 302 -9.36 1.41 -2.43
C ILE A 302 -10.62 2.20 -2.03
N GLY A 303 -10.59 3.53 -2.13
CA GLY A 303 -11.73 4.39 -1.82
C GLY A 303 -12.79 4.51 -2.92
N HIS A 304 -12.50 4.06 -4.14
CA HIS A 304 -13.47 4.04 -5.26
C HIS A 304 -14.56 2.97 -5.07
#